data_AF-A0A0G1VJ57-F1
#
_entry.id   AF-A0A0G1VJ57-F1
#
_cell.length_a   1.000
_cell.length_b   1.000
_cell.length_c   1.000
_cell.angle_alpha   90.00
_cell.angle_beta   90.00
_cell.angle_gamma   90.00
#
_symmetry.space_group_name_H-M   'P 1'
#
loop_
_entity.id
_entity.type
_entity.pdbx_description
1 polymer ?
#
loop_
_entity_poly.entity_id
_entity_poly.type
_entity_poly.pdbx_seq_one_letter_code
_entity_poly.pdbx_strand_id
1 'polypeptide(L)'
;MKLSLALVGLAAVITGPGTQTALAVPAHACTLPAPSGYTVRNGTPGSDSVFLASNTMFFGNGGNDKVFGLSGNYIICLGSGSDKVTLSGNGNAEIDAGNGRNTILIGSGTGTITTGTGSDKITVGNGTRTINAGNGDNKIISTIGSQDITTGNGDDIIYSGPGADTISAGNGDNFVDAGAGDDTVTAGTGDDEIDGGDDTDTCEGGSGLNTIVNCEL
;
A
#
# COMPACT_ATOMS: atom_id res chain seq x y z
N MET A 1 65.99 -13.00 6.95
CA MET A 1 65.00 -13.75 6.14
C MET A 1 63.67 -13.02 6.24
N LYS A 2 62.97 -12.87 5.10
CA LYS A 2 61.64 -12.27 4.92
C LYS A 2 60.64 -12.82 5.96
N LEU A 3 59.63 -12.08 6.43
CA LEU A 3 58.40 -11.84 5.68
C LEU A 3 57.59 -10.62 6.20
N SER A 4 57.09 -9.85 5.25
CA SER A 4 56.08 -8.80 5.38
C SER A 4 54.68 -9.41 5.48
N LEU A 5 53.77 -8.83 6.26
CA LEU A 5 52.35 -8.78 5.87
C LEU A 5 51.66 -7.53 6.44
N ALA A 6 50.87 -6.90 5.58
CA ALA A 6 50.37 -5.54 5.68
C ALA A 6 49.02 -5.43 6.39
N LEU A 7 48.92 -4.33 7.16
CA LEU A 7 47.85 -3.34 7.28
C LEU A 7 46.36 -3.64 6.94
N VAL A 8 45.52 -3.16 7.88
CA VAL A 8 44.12 -2.68 7.85
C VAL A 8 42.96 -3.69 7.75
N GLY A 9 42.13 -3.71 8.80
CA GLY A 9 40.69 -3.98 8.76
C GLY A 9 40.05 -3.19 9.91
N LEU A 10 39.69 -1.94 9.68
CA LEU A 10 38.34 -1.44 9.34
C LEU A 10 37.42 -1.40 10.56
N ALA A 11 37.10 -0.17 10.97
CA ALA A 11 36.21 0.17 12.07
C ALA A 11 34.83 -0.47 11.88
N ALA A 12 34.33 -1.09 12.94
CA ALA A 12 32.93 -1.46 13.05
C ALA A 12 32.08 -0.19 13.08
N VAL A 13 31.35 0.06 11.98
CA VAL A 13 30.23 0.99 11.97
C VAL A 13 29.04 0.24 12.54
N ILE A 14 28.69 0.53 13.79
CA ILE A 14 27.39 0.16 14.35
C ILE A 14 26.39 1.14 13.73
N THR A 15 25.67 0.72 12.69
CA THR A 15 24.48 1.42 12.21
C THR A 15 23.36 1.16 13.22
N GLY A 16 22.86 2.21 13.87
CA GLY A 16 21.67 2.13 14.74
C GLY A 16 20.40 1.78 13.96
N PRO A 17 19.23 1.69 14.63
CA PRO A 17 17.97 1.39 13.95
C PRO A 17 17.71 2.53 12.97
N GLY A 18 17.83 2.23 11.69
CA GLY A 18 17.49 3.17 10.64
C GLY A 18 16.05 3.57 10.86
N THR A 19 15.81 4.86 11.04
CA THR A 19 14.51 5.43 10.71
C THR A 19 14.18 4.90 9.33
N GLN A 20 13.22 3.99 9.21
CA GLN A 20 12.65 3.64 7.94
C GLN A 20 12.09 4.94 7.39
N THR A 21 12.87 5.60 6.55
CA THR A 21 12.39 6.70 5.74
C THR A 21 11.29 6.07 4.92
N ALA A 22 10.04 6.36 5.30
CA ALA A 22 8.87 6.09 4.48
C ALA A 22 9.30 6.36 3.03
N LEU A 23 9.31 5.31 2.22
CA LEU A 23 9.58 5.44 0.79
C LEU A 23 8.71 6.61 0.33
N ALA A 24 9.36 7.64 -0.22
CA ALA A 24 8.67 8.81 -0.69
C ALA A 24 7.56 8.35 -1.64
N VAL A 25 6.30 8.48 -1.21
CA VAL A 25 5.13 8.17 -2.02
C VAL A 25 5.35 8.87 -3.36
N PRO A 26 5.34 8.17 -4.50
CA PRO A 26 5.49 8.83 -5.78
C PRO A 26 4.39 9.88 -5.89
N ALA A 27 4.79 11.15 -5.88
CA ALA A 27 3.91 12.31 -5.89
C ALA A 27 3.24 12.52 -7.27
N HIS A 28 2.77 11.45 -7.93
CA HIS A 28 2.54 11.46 -9.37
C HIS A 28 1.11 11.17 -9.81
N ALA A 29 0.20 10.80 -8.91
CA ALA A 29 -1.21 10.66 -9.30
C ALA A 29 -1.83 12.03 -9.63
N CYS A 30 -1.51 13.05 -8.84
CA CYS A 30 -2.30 14.28 -8.82
C CYS A 30 -1.63 15.48 -9.52
N THR A 31 -0.67 15.25 -10.42
CA THR A 31 0.04 16.34 -11.10
C THR A 31 -0.58 16.69 -12.44
N LEU A 32 -0.70 18.00 -12.71
CA LEU A 32 -1.09 18.51 -14.02
C LEU A 32 0.15 18.79 -14.89
N PRO A 33 0.04 18.68 -16.23
CA PRO A 33 -1.18 18.36 -16.99
C PRO A 33 -1.57 16.88 -16.87
N ALA A 34 -2.87 16.61 -16.98
CA ALA A 34 -3.37 15.24 -17.02
C ALA A 34 -2.77 14.47 -18.21
N PRO A 35 -2.59 13.14 -18.09
CA PRO A 35 -2.11 12.33 -19.20
C PRO A 35 -2.99 12.45 -20.44
N SER A 36 -2.39 12.24 -21.61
CA SER A 36 -3.12 12.31 -22.88
C SER A 36 -4.33 11.38 -22.88
N GLY A 37 -5.48 11.90 -23.31
CA GLY A 37 -6.74 11.16 -23.36
C GLY A 37 -7.55 11.13 -22.06
N TYR A 38 -7.06 11.77 -20.98
CA TYR A 38 -7.84 11.95 -19.75
C TYR A 38 -8.70 13.21 -19.82
N THR A 39 -9.96 13.08 -19.38
CA THR A 39 -10.82 14.21 -19.06
C THR A 39 -10.55 14.65 -17.62
N VAL A 40 -10.30 15.93 -17.38
CA VAL A 40 -10.14 16.48 -16.03
C VAL A 40 -11.49 16.92 -15.48
N ARG A 41 -11.82 16.52 -14.25
CA ARG A 41 -13.00 16.92 -13.53
C ARG A 41 -12.62 17.37 -12.11
N ASN A 42 -13.23 18.46 -11.65
CA ASN A 42 -13.03 18.98 -10.31
C ASN A 42 -14.33 18.89 -9.52
N GLY A 43 -14.22 18.47 -8.27
CA GLY A 43 -15.20 18.58 -7.22
C GLY A 43 -15.18 19.96 -6.55
N THR A 44 -15.93 20.06 -5.46
CA THR A 44 -15.95 21.20 -4.55
C THR A 44 -15.15 20.86 -3.29
N PRO A 45 -14.74 21.84 -2.47
CA PRO A 45 -14.11 21.52 -1.18
C PRO A 45 -15.00 20.81 -0.15
N GLY A 46 -16.26 20.50 -0.50
CA GLY A 46 -17.21 19.81 0.36
C GLY A 46 -17.59 18.46 -0.23
N SER A 47 -18.35 17.66 0.52
CA SER A 47 -18.75 16.32 0.11
C SER A 47 -19.42 16.26 -1.27
N ASP A 48 -18.76 15.61 -2.21
CA ASP A 48 -19.29 15.35 -3.53
C ASP A 48 -19.78 13.91 -3.69
N SER A 49 -20.64 13.70 -4.68
CA SER A 49 -21.02 12.37 -5.15
C SER A 49 -20.95 12.35 -6.67
N VAL A 50 -20.03 11.56 -7.19
CA VAL A 50 -19.61 11.64 -8.58
C VAL A 50 -19.55 10.26 -9.22
N PHE A 51 -20.10 10.16 -10.43
CA PHE A 51 -19.88 9.04 -11.34
C PHE A 51 -18.91 9.48 -12.45
N LEU A 52 -17.80 8.74 -12.61
CA LEU A 52 -16.74 9.02 -13.56
C LEU A 52 -16.90 8.20 -14.84
N ALA A 53 -16.74 8.85 -15.98
CA ALA A 53 -16.54 8.15 -17.25
C ALA A 53 -15.12 7.53 -17.31
N SER A 54 -14.91 6.55 -18.18
CA SER A 54 -13.58 6.00 -18.41
C SER A 54 -12.58 7.10 -18.81
N ASN A 55 -11.31 6.95 -18.38
CA ASN A 55 -10.23 7.92 -18.64
C ASN A 55 -10.54 9.29 -18.04
N THR A 56 -10.82 9.33 -16.75
CA THR A 56 -11.08 10.57 -16.00
C THR A 56 -10.02 10.77 -14.92
N MET A 57 -9.50 12.00 -14.84
CA MET A 57 -8.76 12.51 -13.71
C MET A 57 -9.72 13.35 -12.86
N PHE A 58 -9.94 12.97 -11.61
CA PHE A 58 -10.86 13.63 -10.69
C PHE A 58 -10.11 14.21 -9.48
N PHE A 59 -10.35 15.48 -9.20
CA PHE A 59 -9.89 16.16 -7.99
C PHE A 59 -11.08 16.47 -7.08
N GLY A 60 -11.17 15.84 -5.90
CA GLY A 60 -12.17 16.12 -4.87
C GLY A 60 -11.97 17.50 -4.25
N ASN A 61 -10.74 17.79 -3.80
CA ASN A 61 -10.35 19.03 -3.08
C ASN A 61 -10.82 19.07 -1.61
N GLY A 62 -11.03 17.91 -1.01
CA GLY A 62 -11.44 17.70 0.37
C GLY A 62 -12.95 17.53 0.53
N GLY A 63 -13.39 17.30 1.76
CA GLY A 63 -14.77 16.87 2.04
C GLY A 63 -14.89 15.35 2.01
N ASN A 64 -16.03 14.80 2.42
CA ASN A 64 -16.25 13.35 2.37
C ASN A 64 -16.89 12.97 1.04
N ASP A 65 -16.09 12.52 0.09
CA ASP A 65 -16.47 12.28 -1.29
C ASP A 65 -16.91 10.84 -1.54
N LYS A 66 -17.82 10.68 -2.52
CA LYS A 66 -18.23 9.37 -3.03
C LYS A 66 -17.98 9.31 -4.53
N VAL A 67 -16.97 8.54 -4.92
CA VAL A 67 -16.58 8.35 -6.31
C VAL A 67 -17.01 6.98 -6.80
N PHE A 68 -17.72 6.95 -7.91
CA PHE A 68 -18.16 5.75 -8.60
C PHE A 68 -17.58 5.70 -10.01
N GLY A 69 -17.22 4.51 -10.47
CA GLY A 69 -16.78 4.25 -11.84
C GLY A 69 -17.05 2.81 -12.25
N LEU A 70 -16.95 2.54 -13.55
CA LEU A 70 -17.05 1.19 -14.11
C LEU A 70 -15.67 0.76 -14.64
N SER A 71 -15.62 -0.05 -15.69
CA SER A 71 -14.37 -0.30 -16.40
C SER A 71 -13.83 0.97 -17.04
N GLY A 72 -12.53 1.19 -16.90
CA GLY A 72 -11.85 2.37 -17.41
C GLY A 72 -10.58 2.67 -16.62
N ASN A 73 -9.83 3.67 -17.10
CA ASN A 73 -8.66 4.14 -16.38
C ASN A 73 -9.01 5.41 -15.59
N TYR A 74 -8.54 5.49 -14.35
CA TYR A 74 -8.91 6.56 -13.43
C TYR A 74 -7.69 7.10 -12.70
N ILE A 75 -7.67 8.41 -12.54
CA ILE A 75 -6.78 9.10 -11.60
C ILE A 75 -7.69 9.85 -10.64
N ILE A 76 -7.59 9.59 -9.34
CA ILE A 76 -8.52 10.10 -8.33
C ILE A 76 -7.72 10.70 -7.17
N CYS A 77 -7.99 11.96 -6.84
CA CYS A 77 -7.28 12.74 -5.84
C CYS A 77 -8.29 13.43 -4.93
N LEU A 78 -8.51 12.93 -3.72
CA LEU A 78 -9.67 13.35 -2.90
C LEU A 78 -9.32 14.41 -1.86
N GLY A 79 -8.14 14.32 -1.26
CA GLY A 79 -7.65 15.32 -0.31
C GLY A 79 -7.96 14.93 1.12
N SER A 80 -8.56 15.82 1.91
CA SER A 80 -8.93 15.50 3.29
C SER A 80 -10.40 15.11 3.40
N GLY A 81 -10.72 14.03 4.10
CA GLY A 81 -12.09 13.58 4.26
C GLY A 81 -12.16 12.10 4.54
N SER A 82 -13.33 11.62 4.94
CA SER A 82 -13.61 10.18 4.95
C SER A 82 -14.23 9.80 3.62
N ASP A 83 -13.37 9.41 2.69
CA ASP A 83 -13.77 9.25 1.30
C ASP A 83 -14.15 7.82 0.94
N LYS A 84 -14.97 7.68 -0.10
CA LYS A 84 -15.36 6.38 -0.64
C LYS A 84 -15.14 6.32 -2.13
N VAL A 85 -14.33 5.36 -2.58
CA VAL A 85 -14.13 5.04 -4.00
C VAL A 85 -14.70 3.67 -4.29
N THR A 86 -15.51 3.55 -5.35
CA THR A 86 -16.06 2.29 -5.83
C THR A 86 -15.95 2.22 -7.35
N LEU A 87 -14.97 1.46 -7.85
CA LEU A 87 -14.72 1.27 -9.28
C LEU A 87 -15.09 -0.17 -9.66
N SER A 88 -16.29 -0.38 -10.18
CA SER A 88 -16.82 -1.70 -10.52
C SER A 88 -16.44 -2.06 -11.96
N GLY A 89 -15.29 -2.68 -12.16
CA GLY A 89 -14.88 -3.14 -13.49
C GLY A 89 -13.38 -3.38 -13.62
N ASN A 90 -12.93 -3.47 -14.85
CA ASN A 90 -11.52 -3.63 -15.18
C ASN A 90 -10.90 -2.29 -15.56
N GLY A 91 -9.64 -2.08 -15.19
CA GLY A 91 -8.83 -0.98 -15.69
C GLY A 91 -7.89 -0.42 -14.65
N ASN A 92 -7.03 0.50 -15.07
CA ASN A 92 -5.96 0.98 -14.21
C ASN A 92 -6.45 2.13 -13.32
N ALA A 93 -6.08 2.12 -12.05
CA ALA A 93 -6.51 3.15 -11.11
C ALA A 93 -5.32 3.68 -10.31
N GLU A 94 -5.11 4.99 -10.39
CA GLU A 94 -4.20 5.73 -9.51
C GLU A 94 -5.03 6.54 -8.53
N ILE A 95 -4.96 6.22 -7.24
CA ILE A 95 -5.84 6.77 -6.21
C ILE A 95 -4.99 7.37 -5.09
N ASP A 96 -5.17 8.65 -4.85
CA ASP A 96 -4.78 9.33 -3.62
C ASP A 96 -6.06 9.78 -2.90
N ALA A 97 -6.43 9.02 -1.86
CA ALA A 97 -7.58 9.36 -1.01
C ALA A 97 -7.21 10.44 0.02
N GLY A 98 -5.92 10.70 0.24
CA GLY A 98 -5.43 11.61 1.27
C GLY A 98 -5.94 11.27 2.68
N ASN A 99 -5.93 12.24 3.59
CA ASN A 99 -6.17 12.00 5.01
C ASN A 99 -7.64 11.78 5.35
N GLY A 100 -7.91 10.89 6.30
CA GLY A 100 -9.20 10.61 6.91
C GLY A 100 -9.50 9.13 6.85
N ARG A 101 -10.74 8.74 7.17
CA ARG A 101 -11.13 7.32 7.14
C ARG A 101 -11.67 6.95 5.77
N ASN A 102 -10.83 6.36 4.94
CA ASN A 102 -11.16 6.06 3.55
C ASN A 102 -11.67 4.64 3.37
N THR A 103 -12.50 4.45 2.34
CA THR A 103 -12.98 3.13 1.90
C THR A 103 -12.83 3.01 0.39
N ILE A 104 -11.91 2.16 -0.04
CA ILE A 104 -11.58 1.93 -1.43
C ILE A 104 -12.02 0.51 -1.82
N LEU A 105 -12.89 0.42 -2.83
CA LEU A 105 -13.26 -0.84 -3.47
C LEU A 105 -13.04 -0.71 -4.97
N ILE A 106 -12.07 -1.43 -5.51
CA ILE A 106 -11.80 -1.41 -6.95
C ILE A 106 -11.74 -2.82 -7.52
N GLY A 107 -12.16 -2.98 -8.78
CA GLY A 107 -12.06 -4.25 -9.50
C GLY A 107 -10.65 -4.51 -10.03
N SER A 108 -10.58 -5.34 -11.08
CA SER A 108 -9.32 -5.83 -11.62
C SER A 108 -8.54 -4.75 -12.38
N GLY A 109 -7.22 -4.90 -12.51
CA GLY A 109 -6.39 -4.00 -13.33
C GLY A 109 -4.96 -3.91 -12.84
N THR A 110 -4.31 -2.76 -13.01
CA THR A 110 -3.08 -2.37 -12.28
C THR A 110 -3.22 -0.98 -11.66
N GLY A 111 -2.32 -0.57 -10.77
CA GLY A 111 -2.31 0.80 -10.28
C GLY A 111 -1.74 1.01 -8.88
N THR A 112 -1.87 2.24 -8.41
CA THR A 112 -1.35 2.69 -7.11
C THR A 112 -2.48 3.21 -6.25
N ILE A 113 -2.47 2.86 -4.96
CA ILE A 113 -3.43 3.36 -3.98
C ILE A 113 -2.64 3.98 -2.82
N THR A 114 -3.04 5.19 -2.40
CA THR A 114 -2.54 5.86 -1.20
C THR A 114 -3.70 6.39 -0.38
N THR A 115 -3.74 6.11 0.92
CA THR A 115 -4.81 6.56 1.82
C THR A 115 -4.35 7.36 3.05
N GLY A 116 -3.05 7.68 3.13
CA GLY A 116 -2.57 8.76 3.99
C GLY A 116 -2.62 8.47 5.49
N THR A 117 -3.56 9.09 6.20
CA THR A 117 -3.71 8.90 7.66
C THR A 117 -5.16 8.59 7.99
N GLY A 118 -5.40 7.73 8.96
CA GLY A 118 -6.74 7.28 9.34
C GLY A 118 -6.85 5.76 9.19
N SER A 119 -7.90 5.19 9.79
CA SER A 119 -8.11 3.73 9.73
C SER A 119 -8.77 3.33 8.41
N ASP A 120 -7.99 3.00 7.39
CA ASP A 120 -8.51 2.82 6.04
C ASP A 120 -9.00 1.39 5.75
N LYS A 121 -9.90 1.28 4.77
CA LYS A 121 -10.35 -0.02 4.23
C LYS A 121 -10.11 -0.08 2.74
N ILE A 122 -9.24 -0.98 2.31
CA ILE A 122 -8.85 -1.15 0.92
C ILE A 122 -9.22 -2.57 0.49
N THR A 123 -10.02 -2.68 -0.57
CA THR A 123 -10.34 -3.95 -1.21
C THR A 123 -10.08 -3.86 -2.71
N VAL A 124 -9.15 -4.67 -3.20
CA VAL A 124 -8.75 -4.68 -4.60
C VAL A 124 -9.06 -6.02 -5.26
N GLY A 125 -9.56 -5.96 -6.50
CA GLY A 125 -9.71 -7.14 -7.36
C GLY A 125 -8.38 -7.59 -7.98
N ASN A 126 -8.47 -8.43 -9.01
CA ASN A 126 -7.29 -9.09 -9.57
C ASN A 126 -6.27 -8.10 -10.20
N GLY A 127 -5.03 -8.54 -10.26
CA GLY A 127 -3.91 -7.87 -10.90
C GLY A 127 -3.04 -7.10 -9.90
N THR A 128 -1.91 -6.59 -10.40
CA THR A 128 -0.84 -6.06 -9.55
C THR A 128 -1.13 -4.65 -9.05
N ARG A 129 -0.96 -4.36 -7.75
CA ARG A 129 -1.03 -3.01 -7.17
C ARG A 129 0.18 -2.68 -6.33
N THR A 130 0.45 -1.38 -6.25
CA THR A 130 1.20 -0.80 -5.14
C THR A 130 0.21 -0.12 -4.20
N ILE A 131 0.21 -0.47 -2.92
CA ILE A 131 -0.73 0.02 -1.92
C ILE A 131 0.07 0.62 -0.76
N ASN A 132 -0.16 1.89 -0.47
CA ASN A 132 0.35 2.56 0.72
C ASN A 132 -0.83 3.04 1.57
N ALA A 133 -1.16 2.32 2.63
CA ALA A 133 -2.27 2.72 3.50
C ALA A 133 -1.88 3.84 4.49
N GLY A 134 -0.59 4.04 4.73
CA GLY A 134 -0.08 5.04 5.66
C GLY A 134 -0.46 4.73 7.12
N ASN A 135 -0.65 5.76 7.94
CA ASN A 135 -0.84 5.58 9.39
C ASN A 135 -2.32 5.38 9.77
N GLY A 136 -2.57 4.65 10.84
CA GLY A 136 -3.88 4.29 11.38
C GLY A 136 -4.11 2.80 11.25
N ASP A 137 -5.10 2.26 11.97
CA ASP A 137 -5.40 0.82 11.90
C ASP A 137 -6.07 0.49 10.55
N ASN A 138 -5.31 -0.03 9.59
CA ASN A 138 -5.78 -0.27 8.24
C ASN A 138 -6.25 -1.70 8.04
N LYS A 139 -7.16 -1.88 7.09
CA LYS A 139 -7.54 -3.20 6.59
C LYS A 139 -7.40 -3.27 5.08
N ILE A 140 -6.55 -4.17 4.63
CA ILE A 140 -6.28 -4.42 3.21
C ILE A 140 -6.69 -5.85 2.88
N ILE A 141 -7.53 -5.98 1.85
CA ILE A 141 -7.87 -7.27 1.25
C ILE A 141 -7.58 -7.16 -0.24
N SER A 142 -6.64 -7.96 -0.72
CA SER A 142 -6.40 -8.21 -2.13
C SER A 142 -6.93 -9.60 -2.52
N THR A 143 -6.92 -9.86 -3.82
CA THR A 143 -7.38 -11.13 -4.38
C THR A 143 -6.22 -11.82 -5.09
N ILE A 144 -6.18 -11.83 -6.42
CA ILE A 144 -5.11 -12.51 -7.18
C ILE A 144 -4.18 -11.50 -7.81
N GLY A 145 -2.87 -11.76 -7.75
CA GLY A 145 -1.80 -11.02 -8.41
C GLY A 145 -0.76 -10.54 -7.41
N SER A 146 0.46 -10.30 -7.87
CA SER A 146 1.54 -9.75 -7.04
C SER A 146 1.24 -8.32 -6.57
N GLN A 147 1.33 -8.06 -5.28
CA GLN A 147 1.11 -6.78 -4.63
C GLN A 147 2.40 -6.26 -3.98
N ASP A 148 2.54 -4.95 -3.95
CA ASP A 148 3.52 -4.24 -3.11
C ASP A 148 2.72 -3.43 -2.08
N ILE A 149 2.67 -3.92 -0.85
CA ILE A 149 1.83 -3.39 0.23
C ILE A 149 2.72 -2.79 1.30
N THR A 150 2.47 -1.53 1.63
CA THR A 150 3.06 -0.86 2.79
C THR A 150 1.96 -0.27 3.65
N THR A 151 1.99 -0.59 4.93
CA THR A 151 1.24 0.13 5.96
C THR A 151 2.20 0.88 6.89
N GLY A 152 1.66 1.71 7.77
CA GLY A 152 2.40 2.67 8.56
C GLY A 152 2.41 2.31 10.04
N ASN A 153 2.17 3.30 10.90
CA ASN A 153 1.88 3.01 12.31
C ASN A 153 0.40 2.63 12.46
N GLY A 154 0.07 1.68 13.32
CA GLY A 154 -1.30 1.24 13.59
C GLY A 154 -1.36 -0.28 13.65
N ASP A 155 -2.43 -0.82 14.21
CA ASP A 155 -2.63 -2.27 14.22
C ASP A 155 -3.30 -2.66 12.89
N ASP A 156 -2.50 -3.12 11.92
CA ASP A 156 -2.94 -3.36 10.55
C ASP A 156 -3.38 -4.82 10.31
N ILE A 157 -4.34 -5.01 9.41
CA ILE A 157 -4.80 -6.33 8.95
C ILE A 157 -4.63 -6.43 7.44
N ILE A 158 -3.79 -7.35 6.99
CA ILE A 158 -3.43 -7.54 5.59
C ILE A 158 -3.76 -8.98 5.15
N TYR A 159 -4.58 -9.10 4.11
CA TYR A 159 -4.77 -10.34 3.34
C TYR A 159 -4.36 -10.02 1.89
N SER A 160 -3.20 -10.46 1.42
CA SER A 160 -2.73 -10.10 0.07
C SER A 160 -3.21 -11.09 -1.01
N GLY A 161 -3.43 -12.35 -0.63
CA GLY A 161 -4.01 -13.38 -1.48
C GLY A 161 -3.01 -13.95 -2.50
N PRO A 162 -3.42 -14.81 -3.44
CA PRO A 162 -2.44 -15.47 -4.31
C PRO A 162 -1.65 -14.51 -5.20
N GLY A 163 -0.33 -14.59 -5.17
CA GLY A 163 0.61 -13.69 -5.85
C GLY A 163 2.00 -13.86 -5.26
N ALA A 164 3.03 -13.34 -5.92
CA ALA A 164 4.32 -13.12 -5.24
C ALA A 164 4.29 -11.70 -4.71
N ASP A 165 4.04 -11.55 -3.42
CA ASP A 165 3.75 -10.30 -2.74
C ASP A 165 4.94 -9.78 -1.94
N THR A 166 5.01 -8.46 -1.79
CA THR A 166 5.95 -7.79 -0.89
C THR A 166 5.16 -6.94 0.09
N ILE A 167 5.30 -7.21 1.38
CA ILE A 167 4.49 -6.64 2.44
C ILE A 167 5.39 -6.03 3.52
N SER A 168 5.15 -4.76 3.84
CA SER A 168 5.73 -4.07 4.98
C SER A 168 4.61 -3.55 5.88
N ALA A 169 4.43 -4.16 7.06
CA ALA A 169 3.31 -3.83 7.96
C ALA A 169 3.60 -2.67 8.94
N GLY A 170 4.86 -2.26 9.08
CA GLY A 170 5.21 -1.04 9.80
C GLY A 170 5.30 -1.19 11.33
N ASN A 171 4.57 -0.37 12.09
CA ASN A 171 4.63 -0.41 13.56
C ASN A 171 3.23 -0.62 14.12
N GLY A 172 3.09 -1.42 15.17
CA GLY A 172 1.80 -1.81 15.75
C GLY A 172 1.71 -3.32 15.83
N ASP A 173 0.65 -3.84 16.42
CA ASP A 173 0.43 -5.29 16.48
C ASP A 173 -0.29 -5.70 15.19
N ASN A 174 0.44 -6.24 14.21
CA ASN A 174 -0.08 -6.49 12.87
C ASN A 174 -0.52 -7.94 12.66
N PHE A 175 -1.50 -8.13 11.78
CA PHE A 175 -1.86 -9.42 11.23
C PHE A 175 -1.60 -9.44 9.71
N VAL A 176 -0.81 -10.41 9.25
CA VAL A 176 -0.50 -10.61 7.83
C VAL A 176 -0.77 -12.06 7.42
N ASP A 177 -1.61 -12.24 6.41
CA ASP A 177 -1.81 -13.48 5.64
C ASP A 177 -1.42 -13.18 4.19
N ALA A 178 -0.24 -13.67 3.80
CA ALA A 178 0.35 -13.38 2.50
C ALA A 178 -0.27 -14.25 1.38
N GLY A 179 -0.61 -15.49 1.69
CA GLY A 179 -1.50 -16.30 0.86
C GLY A 179 -0.76 -17.39 0.10
N ALA A 180 -0.55 -17.23 -1.20
CA ALA A 180 0.08 -18.29 -1.99
C ALA A 180 0.98 -17.70 -3.06
N GLY A 181 2.18 -18.23 -3.18
CA GLY A 181 3.24 -17.70 -4.04
C GLY A 181 4.44 -17.33 -3.20
N ASP A 182 5.58 -17.04 -3.84
CA ASP A 182 6.80 -16.74 -3.08
C ASP A 182 6.72 -15.31 -2.51
N ASP A 183 6.37 -15.18 -1.23
CA ASP A 183 6.09 -13.91 -0.58
C ASP A 183 7.27 -13.35 0.23
N THR A 184 7.30 -12.04 0.43
CA THR A 184 8.24 -11.36 1.33
C THR A 184 7.50 -10.46 2.31
N VAL A 185 7.60 -10.75 3.60
CA VAL A 185 6.89 -10.03 4.67
C VAL A 185 7.86 -9.43 5.67
N THR A 186 7.68 -8.16 6.02
CA THR A 186 8.35 -7.49 7.14
C THR A 186 7.32 -6.81 8.01
N ALA A 187 7.12 -7.27 9.25
CA ALA A 187 6.08 -6.70 10.12
C ALA A 187 6.55 -5.50 10.94
N GLY A 188 7.83 -5.43 11.32
CA GLY A 188 8.45 -4.23 11.91
C GLY A 188 8.49 -4.23 13.44
N THR A 189 7.70 -3.40 14.12
CA THR A 189 7.67 -3.38 15.60
C THR A 189 6.29 -3.66 16.14
N GLY A 190 6.18 -4.49 17.17
CA GLY A 190 4.90 -4.86 17.79
C GLY A 190 4.87 -6.36 18.03
N ASP A 191 3.78 -6.85 18.60
CA ASP A 191 3.53 -8.30 18.70
C ASP A 191 2.74 -8.73 17.45
N ASP A 192 3.46 -9.22 16.43
CA ASP A 192 2.90 -9.49 15.10
C ASP A 192 2.50 -10.96 14.89
N GLU A 193 1.46 -11.18 14.08
CA GLU A 193 1.06 -12.50 13.56
C GLU A 193 1.24 -12.54 12.04
N ILE A 194 2.15 -13.40 11.57
CA ILE A 194 2.46 -13.58 10.15
C ILE A 194 2.22 -15.04 9.75
N ASP A 195 1.42 -15.22 8.70
CA ASP A 195 1.29 -16.46 7.93
C ASP A 195 1.78 -16.18 6.50
N GLY A 196 2.91 -16.77 6.11
CA GLY A 196 3.44 -16.68 4.73
C GLY A 196 2.58 -17.43 3.73
N GLY A 197 1.93 -18.52 4.16
CA GLY A 197 1.01 -19.29 3.35
C GLY A 197 1.65 -20.44 2.56
N ASP A 198 1.22 -20.63 1.32
CA ASP A 198 1.73 -21.69 0.43
C ASP A 198 2.92 -21.19 -0.40
N ASP A 199 3.87 -22.09 -0.70
CA ASP A 199 5.10 -21.87 -1.47
C ASP A 199 6.31 -21.42 -0.62
N THR A 200 7.27 -20.65 -1.15
CA THR A 200 8.51 -20.32 -0.44
C THR A 200 8.54 -18.85 -0.04
N ASP A 201 8.42 -18.60 1.26
CA ASP A 201 8.17 -17.27 1.82
C ASP A 201 9.34 -16.79 2.68
N THR A 202 9.62 -15.49 2.65
CA THR A 202 10.61 -14.87 3.54
C THR A 202 9.92 -13.90 4.49
N CYS A 203 9.98 -14.17 5.79
CA CYS A 203 9.28 -13.36 6.80
C CYS A 203 10.21 -12.84 7.90
N GLU A 204 10.14 -11.54 8.18
CA GLU A 204 10.81 -10.88 9.30
C GLU A 204 9.78 -10.19 10.20
N GLY A 205 9.56 -10.75 11.41
CA GLY A 205 8.67 -10.12 12.39
C GLY A 205 9.28 -8.89 13.07
N GLY A 206 10.59 -8.67 12.98
CA GLY A 206 11.24 -7.55 13.64
C GLY A 206 11.20 -7.59 15.18
N SER A 207 10.88 -6.46 15.83
CA SER A 207 10.93 -6.32 17.29
C SER A 207 9.59 -6.65 17.95
N GLY A 208 9.59 -7.47 19.00
CA GLY A 208 8.39 -7.80 19.78
C GLY A 208 8.23 -9.31 19.94
N LEU A 209 7.07 -9.76 20.41
CA LEU A 209 6.72 -11.17 20.55
C LEU A 209 5.90 -11.62 19.36
N ASN A 210 6.59 -12.10 18.33
CA ASN A 210 5.97 -12.44 17.05
C ASN A 210 5.61 -13.92 16.94
N THR A 211 4.48 -14.19 16.28
CA THR A 211 4.09 -15.52 15.80
C THR A 211 4.26 -15.56 14.29
N ILE A 212 5.15 -16.41 13.80
CA ILE A 212 5.46 -16.54 12.37
C ILE A 212 5.31 -18.01 11.98
N VAL A 213 4.48 -18.28 10.98
CA VAL A 213 4.26 -19.62 10.42
C VAL A 213 4.38 -19.59 8.91
N ASN A 214 4.69 -20.75 8.32
CA ASN A 214 4.83 -20.92 6.87
C ASN A 214 5.78 -19.92 6.23
N CYS A 215 6.99 -19.79 6.79
CA CYS A 215 8.06 -18.99 6.19
C CYS A 215 9.40 -19.69 6.30
N GLU A 216 10.20 -19.58 5.25
CA GLU A 216 11.58 -20.02 5.16
C GLU A 216 12.54 -18.89 5.57
N LEU A 217 13.50 -19.21 6.44
CA LEU A 217 14.50 -18.27 6.95
C LEU A 217 15.72 -18.15 6.04
#